data_AF-G0VJD1-F1
#
_entry.id   AF-G0VJD1-F1
#
_cell.length_a   1.000
_cell.length_b   1.000
_cell.length_c   1.000
_cell.angle_alpha   90.00
_cell.angle_beta   90.00
_cell.angle_gamma   90.00
#
_symmetry.space_group_name_H-M   'P 1'
#
loop_
_entity.id
_entity.type
_entity.pdbx_description
1 polymer ?
#
loop_
_entity_poly.entity_id
_entity_poly.type
_entity_poly.pdbx_seq_one_letter_code
_entity_poly.pdbx_strand_id
1 'polypeptide(L)'
;MFRIKILYIYEIHNSSFYNQQSSRPVQQYMGSTMGNIPSFADECTGLKKTYDDCFNEWYSEKFLKGKSVENECSKQWYAYSTCVDAALVKQGIKPALDEARKEAPFEEGGEMHSEQPADAKK
;
A
#
# COMPACT_ATOMS: atom_id res chain seq x y z
N MET A 1 27.05 25.79 38.38
CA MET A 1 25.67 26.17 38.00
C MET A 1 25.30 25.93 36.52
N PHE A 2 26.22 25.55 35.62
CA PHE A 2 25.88 25.32 34.19
C PHE A 2 25.45 23.88 33.84
N ARG A 3 25.84 22.86 34.63
CA ARG A 3 25.49 21.46 34.35
C ARG A 3 24.05 21.07 34.65
N ILE A 4 23.40 21.74 35.62
CA ILE A 4 22.01 21.45 36.00
C ILE A 4 21.02 21.93 34.92
N LYS A 5 21.33 23.04 34.22
CA LYS A 5 20.49 23.55 33.13
C LYS A 5 20.46 22.63 31.90
N ILE A 6 21.54 21.91 31.61
CA ILE A 6 21.63 21.05 30.41
C ILE A 6 20.75 19.80 30.56
N LEU A 7 20.68 19.21 31.75
CA LEU A 7 19.81 18.05 32.00
C LEU A 7 18.31 18.42 31.92
N TYR A 8 17.95 19.61 32.44
CA TYR A 8 16.56 20.09 32.40
C TYR A 8 16.07 20.38 30.97
N ILE A 9 16.96 20.84 30.07
CA ILE A 9 16.62 21.07 28.66
C ILE A 9 16.44 19.73 27.91
N TYR A 10 17.23 18.71 28.26
CA TYR A 10 17.11 17.38 27.63
C TYR A 10 15.79 16.69 28.01
N GLU A 11 15.32 16.82 29.26
CA GLU A 11 14.01 16.27 29.67
C GLU A 11 12.82 16.99 29.03
N ILE A 12 12.88 18.33 28.88
CA ILE A 12 11.80 19.11 28.25
C ILE A 12 11.68 18.76 26.75
N HIS A 13 12.79 18.59 26.03
CA HIS A 13 12.75 18.30 24.59
C HIS A 13 12.41 16.82 24.27
N ASN A 14 12.65 15.88 25.17
CA ASN A 14 12.40 14.45 24.92
C ASN A 14 10.93 14.04 25.16
N SER A 15 10.19 14.78 26.00
CA SER A 15 8.76 14.51 26.26
C SER A 15 7.85 14.93 25.09
N SER A 16 8.20 16.00 24.37
CA SER A 16 7.40 16.49 23.24
C SER A 16 7.53 15.64 21.98
N PHE A 17 8.64 14.93 21.78
CA PHE A 17 8.90 14.19 20.55
C PHE A 17 8.25 12.79 20.54
N TYR A 18 8.16 12.11 21.70
CA TYR A 18 7.55 10.78 21.81
C TYR A 18 6.02 10.75 21.60
N ASN A 19 5.35 11.91 21.63
CA ASN A 19 3.89 11.99 21.52
C ASN A 19 3.35 12.42 20.14
N GLN A 20 4.23 12.76 19.17
CA GLN A 20 3.78 13.20 17.85
C GLN A 20 3.77 12.09 16.78
N GLN A 21 4.36 10.93 17.05
CA GLN A 21 4.32 9.78 16.13
C GLN A 21 3.13 8.84 16.40
N SER A 22 2.48 8.93 17.57
CA SER A 22 1.35 8.07 17.98
C SER A 22 -0.04 8.66 17.69
N SER A 23 -0.11 9.89 17.18
CA SER A 23 -1.36 10.66 17.04
C SER A 23 -1.78 10.95 15.60
N ARG A 24 -1.22 10.27 14.59
CA ARG A 24 -1.96 10.14 13.32
C ARG A 24 -3.14 9.21 13.60
N PRO A 25 -4.40 9.68 13.49
CA PRO A 25 -5.54 8.82 13.73
C PRO A 25 -5.57 7.73 12.66
N VAL A 26 -5.15 6.52 13.01
CA VAL A 26 -5.45 5.29 12.25
C VAL A 26 -6.97 5.15 12.07
N GLN A 27 -7.76 5.78 12.96
CA GLN A 27 -9.21 5.85 12.90
C GLN A 27 -9.79 6.68 11.74
N GLN A 28 -9.02 7.53 11.05
CA GLN A 28 -9.56 8.24 9.88
C GLN A 28 -9.72 7.29 8.66
N TYR A 29 -8.94 6.21 8.59
CA TYR A 29 -8.94 5.28 7.44
C TYR A 29 -9.87 4.07 7.60
N MET A 30 -10.50 3.89 8.76
CA MET A 30 -11.47 2.82 9.01
C MET A 30 -12.89 3.36 9.21
N GLY A 31 -13.24 4.42 8.45
CA GLY A 31 -14.55 5.07 8.48
C GLY A 31 -15.32 4.96 7.15
N SER A 32 -16.32 4.08 7.14
CA SER A 32 -17.68 4.35 6.61
C SER A 32 -18.02 4.32 5.11
N THR A 33 -17.20 3.75 4.23
CA THR A 33 -17.67 3.34 2.88
C THR A 33 -17.19 1.93 2.51
N MET A 34 -18.08 0.95 2.62
CA MET A 34 -17.89 -0.34 1.92
C MET A 34 -17.97 -0.06 0.42
N GLY A 35 -16.83 0.18 -0.24
CA GLY A 35 -16.78 0.18 -1.70
C GLY A 35 -15.69 1.01 -2.36
N ASN A 36 -14.99 1.91 -1.66
CA ASN A 36 -13.94 2.68 -2.33
C ASN A 36 -12.77 3.06 -1.41
N ILE A 37 -11.72 2.24 -1.46
CA ILE A 37 -10.43 2.52 -0.83
C ILE A 37 -9.66 3.47 -1.75
N PRO A 38 -9.13 4.60 -1.25
CA PRO A 38 -8.34 5.52 -2.07
C PRO A 38 -7.05 4.86 -2.59
N SER A 39 -6.53 5.38 -3.70
CA SER A 39 -5.20 5.01 -4.15
C SER A 39 -4.13 5.63 -3.23
N PHE A 40 -2.95 5.03 -3.13
CA PHE A 40 -1.82 5.65 -2.41
C PHE A 40 -1.35 6.96 -3.09
N ALA A 41 -1.65 7.09 -4.38
CA ALA A 41 -1.47 8.29 -5.18
C ALA A 41 -2.84 8.93 -5.42
N ASP A 42 -3.07 10.10 -4.82
CA ASP A 42 -4.36 10.79 -4.82
C ASP A 42 -4.85 11.09 -6.24
N GLU A 43 -3.93 11.38 -7.17
CA GLU A 43 -4.25 11.62 -8.58
C GLU A 43 -4.85 10.40 -9.29
N CYS A 44 -4.61 9.19 -8.78
CA CYS A 44 -5.11 7.94 -9.36
C CYS A 44 -6.43 7.48 -8.71
N THR A 45 -6.88 8.12 -7.62
CA THR A 45 -8.09 7.69 -6.87
C THR A 45 -9.35 7.69 -7.72
N GLY A 46 -9.53 8.71 -8.58
CA GLY A 46 -10.68 8.75 -9.50
C GLY A 46 -10.68 7.60 -10.51
N LEU A 47 -9.50 7.31 -11.09
CA LEU A 47 -9.32 6.21 -12.05
C LEU A 47 -9.53 4.84 -11.38
N LYS A 48 -9.03 4.69 -10.14
CA LYS A 48 -9.24 3.50 -9.32
C LYS A 48 -10.71 3.22 -9.12
N LYS A 49 -11.50 4.23 -8.73
CA LYS A 49 -12.94 4.07 -8.54
C LYS A 49 -13.64 3.56 -9.80
N THR A 50 -13.37 4.17 -10.95
CA THR A 50 -13.99 3.75 -12.22
C THR A 50 -13.59 2.32 -12.62
N TYR A 51 -12.36 1.92 -12.34
CA TYR A 51 -11.91 0.54 -12.55
C TYR A 51 -12.56 -0.45 -11.57
N ASP A 52 -12.55 -0.15 -10.27
CA ASP A 52 -13.10 -1.01 -9.22
C ASP A 52 -14.61 -1.23 -9.42
N ASP A 53 -15.37 -0.18 -9.79
CA ASP A 53 -16.79 -0.29 -10.09
C ASP A 53 -17.06 -1.27 -11.25
N CYS A 54 -16.27 -1.16 -12.34
CA CYS A 54 -16.35 -2.09 -13.48
C CYS A 54 -15.98 -3.53 -13.07
N PHE A 55 -14.87 -3.68 -12.34
CA PHE A 55 -14.39 -4.98 -11.91
C PHE A 55 -15.38 -5.69 -10.98
N ASN A 56 -15.97 -4.98 -10.02
CA ASN A 56 -16.92 -5.57 -9.07
C ASN A 56 -18.17 -6.13 -9.75
N GLU A 57 -18.70 -5.41 -10.75
CA GLU A 57 -19.81 -5.88 -11.58
C GLU A 57 -19.40 -7.13 -12.38
N TRP A 58 -18.30 -7.05 -13.13
CA TRP A 58 -17.79 -8.17 -13.92
C TRP A 58 -17.51 -9.41 -13.05
N TYR A 59 -16.87 -9.22 -11.90
CA TYR A 59 -16.50 -10.30 -10.99
C TYR A 59 -17.74 -11.04 -10.47
N SER A 60 -18.75 -10.30 -10.01
CA SER A 60 -19.97 -10.87 -9.42
C SER A 60 -20.90 -11.49 -10.48
N GLU A 61 -21.07 -10.82 -11.62
CA GLU A 61 -22.08 -11.19 -12.61
C GLU A 61 -21.56 -12.12 -13.70
N LYS A 62 -20.25 -12.15 -13.93
CA LYS A 62 -19.64 -12.90 -15.03
C LYS A 62 -18.65 -13.95 -14.53
N PHE A 63 -17.60 -13.53 -13.84
CA PHE A 63 -16.51 -14.43 -13.43
C PHE A 63 -16.99 -15.51 -12.47
N LEU A 64 -17.61 -15.13 -11.34
CA LEU A 64 -18.11 -16.10 -10.35
C LEU A 64 -19.24 -17.00 -10.88
N LYS A 65 -19.96 -16.55 -11.92
CA LYS A 65 -21.02 -17.33 -12.57
C LYS A 65 -20.51 -18.16 -13.76
N GLY A 66 -19.19 -18.16 -14.01
CA GLY A 66 -18.56 -18.92 -15.10
C GLY A 66 -18.94 -18.45 -16.51
N LYS A 67 -19.37 -17.19 -16.67
CA LYS A 67 -19.87 -16.66 -17.95
C LYS A 67 -18.79 -15.96 -18.80
N SER A 68 -17.72 -15.48 -18.18
CA SER A 68 -16.64 -14.76 -18.85
C SER A 68 -15.34 -14.89 -18.05
N VAL A 69 -14.22 -15.02 -18.76
CA VAL A 69 -12.86 -14.93 -18.22
C VAL A 69 -12.07 -13.78 -18.85
N GLU A 70 -12.71 -13.02 -19.75
CA GLU A 70 -12.09 -11.95 -20.51
C GLU A 70 -12.13 -10.63 -19.73
N ASN A 71 -11.12 -9.78 -19.94
CA ASN A 71 -11.04 -8.47 -19.29
C ASN A 71 -11.92 -7.43 -20.00
N GLU A 72 -13.19 -7.39 -19.61
CA GLU A 72 -14.19 -6.42 -20.09
C GLU A 72 -13.89 -4.98 -19.60
N CYS A 73 -13.04 -4.83 -18.58
CA CYS A 73 -12.66 -3.55 -17.94
C CYS A 73 -11.29 -3.01 -18.41
N SER A 74 -10.78 -3.49 -19.54
CA SER A 74 -9.42 -3.20 -20.02
C SER A 74 -9.12 -1.70 -20.15
N LYS A 75 -10.06 -0.89 -20.67
CA LYS A 75 -9.85 0.56 -20.84
C LYS A 75 -9.64 1.27 -19.49
N GLN A 76 -10.50 0.97 -18.52
CA GLN A 76 -10.43 1.50 -17.17
C GLN A 76 -9.15 1.03 -16.47
N TRP A 77 -8.81 -0.26 -16.63
CA TRP A 77 -7.59 -0.85 -16.10
C TRP A 77 -6.33 -0.16 -16.63
N TYR A 78 -6.22 0.05 -17.94
CA TYR A 78 -5.03 0.67 -18.52
C TYR A 78 -4.83 2.11 -18.04
N ALA A 79 -5.91 2.89 -17.93
CA ALA A 79 -5.83 4.25 -17.40
C ALA A 79 -5.35 4.25 -15.93
N TYR A 80 -5.94 3.39 -15.09
CA TYR A 80 -5.57 3.28 -13.68
C TYR A 80 -4.15 2.77 -13.46
N SER A 81 -3.79 1.63 -14.08
CA SER A 81 -2.47 1.00 -13.93
C SER A 81 -1.33 1.92 -14.39
N THR A 82 -1.50 2.63 -15.51
CA THR A 82 -0.51 3.61 -15.99
C THR A 82 -0.25 4.72 -14.96
N CYS A 83 -1.31 5.23 -14.33
CA CYS A 83 -1.21 6.24 -13.28
C CYS A 83 -0.44 5.71 -12.06
N VAL A 84 -0.80 4.51 -11.61
CA VAL A 84 -0.17 3.84 -10.47
C VAL A 84 1.30 3.52 -10.73
N ASP A 85 1.64 2.98 -11.89
CA ASP A 85 3.01 2.65 -12.25
C ASP A 85 3.91 3.88 -12.25
N ALA A 86 3.41 5.01 -12.77
CA ALA A 86 4.13 6.28 -12.72
C ALA A 86 4.35 6.76 -11.27
N ALA A 87 3.37 6.57 -10.38
CA ALA A 87 3.49 6.93 -8.97
C ALA A 87 4.43 5.98 -8.20
N LEU A 88 4.44 4.69 -8.52
CA LEU A 88 5.34 3.69 -7.92
C LEU A 88 6.82 3.99 -8.21
N VAL A 89 7.12 4.44 -9.43
CA VAL A 89 8.49 4.88 -9.80
C VAL A 89 8.92 6.07 -8.94
N LYS A 90 8.05 7.07 -8.75
CA LYS A 90 8.36 8.26 -7.94
C LYS A 90 8.60 7.93 -6.47
N GLN A 91 7.90 6.93 -5.93
CA GLN A 91 8.06 6.49 -4.54
C GLN A 91 9.31 5.62 -4.30
N GLY A 92 9.98 5.16 -5.36
CA GLY A 92 11.20 4.33 -5.25
C GLY A 92 10.97 2.90 -4.74
N ILE A 93 9.73 2.51 -4.43
CA ILE A 93 9.37 1.16 -3.97
C ILE A 93 9.24 0.15 -5.12
N LYS A 94 9.17 0.63 -6.37
CA LYS A 94 8.98 -0.22 -7.55
C LYS A 94 9.94 -1.41 -7.63
N PRO A 95 11.26 -1.30 -7.37
CA PRO A 95 12.16 -2.44 -7.42
C PRO A 95 11.83 -3.54 -6.42
N ALA A 96 11.47 -3.17 -5.18
CA ALA A 96 11.08 -4.14 -4.15
C ALA A 96 9.74 -4.81 -4.49
N LEU A 97 8.79 -4.03 -5.03
CA LEU A 97 7.52 -4.58 -5.52
C LEU A 97 7.73 -5.53 -6.71
N ASP A 98 8.61 -5.19 -7.65
CA ASP A 98 8.92 -6.03 -8.80
C ASP A 98 9.60 -7.34 -8.37
N GLU A 99 10.42 -7.31 -7.31
CA GLU A 99 11.02 -8.52 -6.75
C GLU A 99 9.98 -9.41 -6.09
N ALA A 100 9.15 -8.86 -5.20
CA ALA A 100 8.07 -9.59 -4.54
C ALA A 100 7.07 -10.20 -5.54
N ARG A 101 6.84 -9.54 -6.69
CA ARG A 101 5.95 -10.06 -7.76
C ARG A 101 6.52 -11.27 -8.51
N LYS A 102 7.82 -11.54 -8.44
CA LYS A 102 8.42 -12.75 -9.04
C LYS A 102 8.34 -13.94 -8.11
N GLU A 103 8.15 -13.71 -6.81
CA GLU A 103 7.94 -14.78 -5.85
C GLU A 103 6.66 -15.52 -6.21
N ALA A 104 6.72 -16.85 -6.20
CA ALA A 104 5.58 -17.72 -6.50
C ALA A 104 5.17 -18.45 -5.21
N PRO A 105 4.59 -17.74 -4.23
CA PRO A 105 4.42 -18.26 -2.87
C PRO A 105 3.56 -19.53 -2.80
N PHE A 106 2.72 -19.78 -3.80
CA PHE A 106 1.84 -20.94 -3.82
C PHE A 106 2.43 -22.18 -4.49
N GLU A 107 3.56 -22.09 -5.20
CA GLU A 107 4.22 -23.26 -5.84
C GLU A 107 4.77 -24.22 -4.78
N GLU A 108 5.09 -23.70 -3.60
CA GLU A 108 5.53 -24.47 -2.42
C GLU A 108 4.38 -24.62 -1.40
N GLY A 109 3.14 -24.63 -1.87
CA GLY A 109 1.97 -24.84 -1.02
C GLY A 109 1.61 -23.66 -0.10
N GLY A 110 2.15 -22.46 -0.35
CA GLY A 110 1.89 -21.29 0.49
C GLY A 110 2.69 -21.27 1.79
N GLU A 111 3.74 -22.11 1.91
CA GLU A 111 4.63 -22.07 3.07
C GLU A 111 5.37 -20.72 3.12
N MET A 112 5.26 -20.02 4.25
CA MET A 112 6.05 -18.80 4.46
C MET A 112 7.49 -19.22 4.74
N HIS A 113 8.40 -18.90 3.82
CA HIS A 113 9.83 -19.02 4.09
C HIS A 113 10.21 -18.05 5.21
N SER A 114 10.38 -18.59 6.41
CA SER A 114 10.88 -17.84 7.56
C SER A 114 12.27 -17.31 7.25
N GLU A 115 12.40 -15.98 7.20
CA GLU A 115 13.65 -15.22 7.34
C GLU A 115 14.84 -15.71 6.50
N GLN A 116 15.03 -15.17 5.30
CA GLN A 116 16.40 -15.01 4.82
C GLN A 116 17.04 -13.90 5.65
N PRO A 117 18.09 -14.16 6.45
CA PRO A 117 18.85 -13.09 7.06
C PRO A 117 19.42 -12.24 5.93
N ALA A 118 19.19 -10.94 6.02
CA ALA A 118 20.01 -9.98 5.31
C ALA A 118 21.46 -10.22 5.73
N ASP A 119 22.27 -10.90 4.90
CA ASP A 119 23.71 -10.69 4.91
C ASP A 119 24.46 -11.31 3.73
N ALA A 120 25.44 -10.53 3.28
CA ALA A 120 26.64 -10.90 2.53
C ALA A 120 26.51 -11.34 1.06
N LYS A 121 26.49 -10.35 0.15
CA LYS A 121 27.41 -10.40 -1.00
C LYS A 121 28.37 -9.22 -0.99
N LYS A 122 29.64 -9.61 -0.79
CA LYS A 122 30.90 -8.91 -0.95
C LYS A 122 31.00 -8.11 -2.25
#